data_AF-A0A8R2QVM4-F1
#
_entry.id   AF-A0A8R2QVM4-F1
#
_cell.length_a   1.000
_cell.length_b   1.000
_cell.length_c   1.000
_cell.angle_alpha   90.00
_cell.angle_beta   90.00
_cell.angle_gamma   90.00
#
_symmetry.space_group_name_H-M   'P 1'
#
loop_
_entity.id
_entity.type
_entity.pdbx_description
1 polymer ?
#
loop_
_entity_poly.entity_id
_entity_poly.type
_entity_poly.pdbx_seq_one_letter_code
_entity_poly.pdbx_strand_id
1 'polypeptide(L)'
;MRYRKRSLKKRICAVQKTAIANGLNNFEMKQFDLICDYNHNDKSEKFNKRLIFVLLILFLLPWILFVLNNFMSARCLVPSNYLIWEATRPLANCAYCENVTKPIVLYNVTRHEFNKYAYSTGPIIVKNAIKSWRATKEFNYKMFKRLYEETGGSYESLDDGCQFLNFKTDLFSLKEVFNMPEERVKNEPGQKPWGNCHPEILSKVRQYYNVPDFLPSDAEFSGTENIFFGYEIGAVMHLDYISRLMWQGQVSGNKIWSIAPVPECDHVCNGLEFYVEKGDIVFLDTRIWYHSTRIPAGEFSLTVQSEYG
;
A
#
# COMPACT_ATOMS: atom_id res chain seq x y z
N MET A 1 -0.49 -29.75 80.65
CA MET A 1 0.94 -30.13 80.90
C MET A 1 1.96 -29.50 79.94
N ARG A 2 1.75 -29.47 78.62
CA ARG A 2 2.72 -28.91 77.63
C ARG A 2 3.09 -27.44 77.83
N TYR A 3 2.13 -26.59 78.22
CA TYR A 3 2.39 -25.15 78.44
C TYR A 3 3.33 -24.90 79.64
N ARG A 4 3.13 -25.65 80.74
CA ARG A 4 3.97 -25.59 81.95
C ARG A 4 5.41 -26.03 81.66
N LYS A 5 5.61 -27.08 80.84
CA LYS A 5 6.93 -27.52 80.39
C LYS A 5 7.66 -26.45 79.54
N ARG A 6 6.96 -25.74 78.65
CA ARG A 6 7.54 -24.63 77.87
C ARG A 6 7.93 -23.43 78.74
N SER A 7 7.09 -23.06 79.70
CA SER A 7 7.40 -21.99 80.67
C SER A 7 8.63 -22.33 81.52
N LEU A 8 8.74 -23.59 81.97
CA LEU A 8 9.88 -24.05 82.74
C LEU A 8 11.17 -24.02 81.90
N LYS A 9 11.12 -24.49 80.65
CA LYS A 9 12.25 -24.46 79.71
C LYS A 9 12.77 -23.03 79.49
N LYS A 10 11.87 -22.05 79.32
CA LYS A 10 12.24 -20.63 79.19
C LYS A 10 12.92 -20.07 80.43
N ARG A 11 12.43 -20.40 81.63
CA ARG A 11 13.04 -19.95 82.88
C ARG A 11 14.42 -20.55 83.09
N ILE A 12 14.59 -21.84 82.83
CA ILE A 12 15.90 -22.52 82.93
C ILE A 12 16.89 -21.91 81.93
N CYS A 13 16.45 -21.63 80.70
CA CYS A 13 17.26 -20.95 79.71
C CYS A 13 17.74 -19.57 80.17
N ALA A 14 16.87 -18.79 80.83
CA ALA A 14 17.24 -17.48 81.36
C ALA A 14 18.31 -17.60 82.46
N VAL A 15 18.16 -18.57 83.38
CA VAL A 15 19.15 -18.82 84.43
C VAL A 15 20.49 -19.27 83.82
N GLN A 16 20.49 -20.16 82.84
CA GLN A 16 21.71 -20.59 82.15
C GLN A 16 22.41 -19.41 81.44
N LYS A 17 21.65 -18.50 80.79
CA LYS A 17 22.20 -17.28 80.19
C LYS A 17 22.84 -16.36 81.22
N THR A 18 22.19 -16.14 82.37
CA THR A 18 22.72 -15.28 83.44
C THR A 18 23.96 -15.90 84.10
N ALA A 19 23.98 -17.21 84.31
CA ALA A 19 25.14 -17.89 84.90
C ALA A 19 26.39 -17.77 84.02
N ILE A 20 26.25 -17.97 82.70
CA ILE A 20 27.35 -17.80 81.74
C ILE A 20 27.81 -16.33 81.71
N ALA A 21 26.88 -15.38 81.70
CA ALA A 21 27.21 -13.94 81.71
C ALA A 21 27.98 -13.51 82.98
N ASN A 22 27.77 -14.20 84.11
CA ASN A 22 28.44 -13.92 85.38
C ASN A 22 29.75 -14.72 85.57
N GLY A 23 30.31 -15.29 84.50
CA GLY A 23 31.65 -15.87 84.51
C GLY A 23 31.72 -17.39 84.68
N LEU A 24 30.58 -18.10 84.65
CA LEU A 24 30.57 -19.56 84.65
C LEU A 24 31.01 -20.10 83.27
N ASN A 25 31.98 -21.02 83.25
CA ASN A 25 32.56 -21.50 81.99
C ASN A 25 31.57 -22.38 81.21
N ASN A 26 31.44 -22.11 79.90
CA ASN A 26 30.54 -22.82 79.00
C ASN A 26 30.87 -24.32 78.89
N PHE A 27 32.13 -24.73 79.11
CA PHE A 27 32.53 -26.15 79.14
C PHE A 27 32.03 -26.88 80.38
N GLU A 28 32.06 -26.25 81.55
CA GLU A 28 31.51 -26.83 82.79
C GLU A 28 29.99 -26.91 82.73
N MET A 29 29.32 -26.08 81.94
CA MET A 29 27.86 -26.15 81.75
C MET A 29 27.39 -27.25 80.80
N LYS A 30 28.28 -27.78 79.95
CA LYS A 30 27.95 -28.90 79.04
C LYS A 30 27.59 -30.19 79.80
N GLN A 31 28.08 -30.38 81.02
CA GLN A 31 27.72 -31.54 81.86
C GLN A 31 26.25 -31.52 82.34
N PHE A 32 25.55 -30.38 82.20
CA PHE A 32 24.16 -30.18 82.64
C PHE A 32 23.17 -30.03 81.47
N ASP A 33 23.52 -30.48 80.26
CA ASP A 33 22.75 -30.38 79.01
C ASP A 33 22.23 -28.96 78.72
N LEU A 34 22.95 -28.22 77.87
CA LEU A 34 22.55 -26.87 77.43
C LEU A 34 21.17 -26.90 76.74
N ILE A 35 20.17 -26.27 77.38
CA ILE A 35 18.78 -26.31 76.94
C ILE A 35 18.51 -25.30 75.80
N CYS A 36 19.41 -24.33 75.64
CA CYS A 36 19.29 -23.24 74.68
C CYS A 36 20.46 -23.20 73.70
N ASP A 37 20.12 -23.34 72.42
CA ASP A 37 21.06 -23.20 71.31
C ASP A 37 21.33 -21.70 71.06
N TYR A 38 22.61 -21.32 71.08
CA TYR A 38 23.06 -19.93 71.00
C TYR A 38 23.16 -19.43 69.55
N ASN A 39 23.02 -20.33 68.56
CA ASN A 39 23.36 -20.04 67.16
C ASN A 39 22.20 -19.64 66.24
N HIS A 40 20.97 -19.46 66.73
CA HIS A 40 19.85 -19.07 65.86
C HIS A 40 19.44 -17.60 66.03
N ASN A 41 20.08 -16.72 65.25
CA ASN A 41 19.60 -15.37 64.96
C ASN A 41 18.40 -15.47 64.01
N ASP A 42 17.19 -15.32 64.54
CA ASP A 42 15.95 -15.28 63.78
C ASP A 42 15.76 -13.90 63.11
N LYS A 43 16.44 -13.67 61.97
CA LYS A 43 16.12 -12.57 61.05
C LYS A 43 15.32 -13.12 59.88
N SER A 44 14.00 -13.25 60.09
CA SER A 44 13.05 -13.46 58.99
C SER A 44 12.83 -12.14 58.25
N GLU A 45 13.63 -11.88 57.21
CA GLU A 45 13.26 -10.91 56.17
C GLU A 45 12.03 -11.45 55.43
N LYS A 46 10.83 -10.97 55.78
CA LYS A 46 9.62 -11.17 54.98
C LYS A 46 9.73 -10.37 53.70
N PHE A 47 10.41 -10.94 52.71
CA PHE A 47 10.45 -10.42 51.34
C PHE A 47 8.99 -10.32 50.82
N ASN A 48 8.50 -9.10 50.67
CA ASN A 48 7.08 -8.83 50.57
C ASN A 48 6.57 -9.13 49.15
N LYS A 49 6.27 -10.40 48.85
CA LYS A 49 5.79 -10.87 47.53
C LYS A 49 4.64 -10.04 46.95
N ARG A 50 3.83 -9.42 47.82
CA ARG A 50 2.76 -8.48 47.43
C ARG A 50 3.31 -7.21 46.76
N LEU A 51 4.43 -6.67 47.25
CA LEU A 51 5.06 -5.47 46.68
C LEU A 51 5.59 -5.75 45.28
N ILE A 52 6.22 -6.91 45.07
CA ILE A 52 6.74 -7.34 43.76
C ILE A 52 5.60 -7.53 42.76
N PHE A 53 4.49 -8.14 43.20
CA PHE A 53 3.32 -8.32 42.35
C PHE A 53 2.68 -6.99 41.94
N VAL A 54 2.60 -6.02 42.87
CA VAL A 54 2.12 -4.66 42.57
C VAL A 54 3.03 -3.95 41.58
N LEU A 55 4.36 -4.05 41.76
CA LEU A 55 5.33 -3.46 40.84
C LEU A 55 5.27 -4.09 39.43
N LEU A 56 5.07 -5.40 39.34
CA LEU A 56 4.87 -6.11 38.06
C LEU A 56 3.61 -5.64 37.35
N ILE A 57 2.49 -5.47 38.07
CA ILE A 57 1.25 -4.96 37.48
C ILE A 57 1.47 -3.52 37.00
N LEU A 58 2.07 -2.65 37.81
CA LEU A 58 2.35 -1.27 37.43
C LEU A 58 3.25 -1.17 36.19
N PHE A 59 4.12 -2.15 35.96
CA PHE A 59 4.96 -2.20 34.77
C PHE A 59 4.24 -2.81 33.54
N LEU A 60 3.45 -3.86 33.72
CA LEU A 60 2.80 -4.58 32.63
C LEU A 60 1.52 -3.89 32.13
N LEU A 61 0.75 -3.28 33.03
CA LEU A 61 -0.53 -2.65 32.69
C LEU A 61 -0.38 -1.53 31.64
N PRO A 62 0.60 -0.60 31.76
CA PRO A 62 0.83 0.42 30.74
C PRO A 62 1.26 -0.16 29.40
N TRP A 63 2.07 -1.22 29.40
CA TRP A 63 2.48 -1.92 28.18
C TRP A 63 1.29 -2.58 27.48
N ILE A 64 0.43 -3.27 28.24
CA ILE A 64 -0.80 -3.89 27.71
C ILE A 64 -1.73 -2.82 27.15
N LEU A 65 -1.93 -1.72 27.88
CA LEU A 65 -2.74 -0.59 27.43
C LEU A 65 -2.15 0.07 26.18
N PHE A 66 -0.83 0.24 26.09
CA PHE A 66 -0.16 0.78 24.91
C PHE A 66 -0.36 -0.12 23.69
N VAL A 67 -0.19 -1.44 23.84
CA VAL A 67 -0.39 -2.40 22.75
C VAL A 67 -1.84 -2.43 22.31
N LEU A 68 -2.79 -2.50 23.26
CA LEU A 68 -4.22 -2.45 22.96
C LEU A 68 -4.60 -1.14 22.28
N ASN A 69 -4.06 0.00 22.72
CA ASN A 69 -4.34 1.29 22.10
C ASN A 69 -3.78 1.36 20.68
N ASN A 70 -2.58 0.83 20.41
CA ASN A 70 -2.04 0.75 19.05
C ASN A 70 -2.87 -0.18 18.16
N PHE A 71 -3.30 -1.34 18.66
CA PHE A 71 -4.16 -2.26 17.92
C PHE A 71 -5.54 -1.67 17.64
N MET A 72 -6.15 -1.00 18.62
CA MET A 72 -7.46 -0.36 18.46
C MET A 72 -7.40 0.92 17.64
N SER A 73 -6.25 1.62 17.62
CA SER A 73 -6.03 2.81 16.79
C SER A 73 -5.61 2.46 15.36
N ALA A 74 -5.07 1.26 15.12
CA ALA A 74 -4.71 0.82 13.78
C ALA A 74 -5.99 0.55 12.97
N ARG A 75 -6.18 1.31 11.88
CA ARG A 75 -7.29 1.08 10.95
C ARG A 75 -7.22 -0.29 10.27
N CYS A 76 -6.01 -0.80 10.04
CA CYS A 76 -5.76 -2.10 9.43
C CYS A 76 -4.66 -2.84 10.20
N LEU A 77 -4.88 -4.12 10.52
CA LEU A 77 -3.87 -4.98 11.16
C LEU A 77 -2.73 -5.34 10.19
N VAL A 78 -3.06 -5.46 8.91
CA VAL A 78 -2.14 -5.78 7.83
C VAL A 78 -2.10 -4.60 6.86
N PRO A 79 -0.92 -4.14 6.44
CA PRO A 79 -0.81 -3.07 5.45
C PRO A 79 -1.45 -3.49 4.13
N SER A 80 -2.27 -2.60 3.57
CA SER A 80 -2.86 -2.76 2.23
C SER A 80 -1.78 -2.48 1.19
N ASN A 81 -0.99 -3.49 0.84
CA ASN A 81 0.10 -3.40 -0.11
C ASN A 81 -0.06 -4.43 -1.24
N TYR A 82 0.72 -4.25 -2.32
CA TYR A 82 0.63 -5.08 -3.52
C TYR A 82 0.76 -6.59 -3.26
N LEU A 83 1.61 -6.99 -2.31
CA LEU A 83 1.80 -8.40 -1.97
C LEU A 83 0.54 -9.00 -1.34
N ILE A 84 -0.12 -8.26 -0.46
CA ILE A 84 -1.39 -8.69 0.13
C ILE A 84 -2.49 -8.72 -0.92
N TRP A 85 -2.56 -7.71 -1.80
CA TRP A 85 -3.55 -7.67 -2.87
C TRP A 85 -3.40 -8.85 -3.83
N GLU A 86 -2.18 -9.19 -4.25
CA GLU A 86 -1.95 -10.34 -5.13
C GLU A 86 -2.22 -11.67 -4.42
N ALA A 87 -1.80 -11.82 -3.17
CA ALA A 87 -2.02 -13.04 -2.40
C ALA A 87 -3.51 -13.29 -2.06
N THR A 88 -4.32 -12.23 -2.01
CA THR A 88 -5.76 -12.32 -1.70
C THR A 88 -6.66 -12.19 -2.93
N ARG A 89 -6.07 -11.94 -4.12
CA ARG A 89 -6.80 -11.85 -5.39
C ARG A 89 -7.51 -13.18 -5.68
N PRO A 90 -8.77 -13.16 -6.16
CA PRO A 90 -9.43 -14.38 -6.60
C PRO A 90 -8.70 -14.99 -7.81
N LEU A 91 -8.64 -16.32 -7.86
CA LEU A 91 -8.09 -17.04 -9.00
C LEU A 91 -8.91 -16.75 -10.26
N ALA A 92 -8.22 -16.41 -11.35
CA ALA A 92 -8.88 -16.17 -12.62
C ALA A 92 -9.30 -17.49 -13.30
N ASN A 93 -10.39 -17.44 -14.06
CA ASN A 93 -10.75 -18.51 -14.99
C ASN A 93 -10.02 -18.27 -16.32
N CYS A 94 -9.07 -19.15 -16.68
CA CYS A 94 -8.20 -19.01 -17.85
C CYS A 94 -8.91 -18.95 -19.21
N ALA A 95 -10.21 -19.28 -19.28
CA ALA A 95 -11.01 -19.12 -20.50
C ALA A 95 -11.01 -17.68 -21.06
N TYR A 96 -10.68 -16.67 -20.24
CA TYR A 96 -10.58 -15.27 -20.69
C TYR A 96 -9.46 -15.03 -21.72
N CYS A 97 -8.46 -15.92 -21.80
CA CYS A 97 -7.26 -15.72 -22.61
C CYS A 97 -6.91 -16.89 -23.54
N GLU A 98 -7.59 -18.05 -23.43
CA GLU A 98 -7.32 -19.27 -24.21
C GLU A 98 -7.15 -19.06 -25.72
N ASN A 99 -7.94 -18.18 -26.33
CA ASN A 99 -7.93 -17.92 -27.78
C ASN A 99 -7.46 -16.52 -28.15
N VAL A 100 -6.83 -15.81 -27.21
CA VAL A 100 -6.40 -14.43 -27.39
C VAL A 100 -4.95 -14.43 -27.88
N THR A 101 -4.77 -14.27 -29.19
CA THR A 101 -3.43 -14.23 -29.83
C THR A 101 -3.05 -12.84 -30.32
N LYS A 102 -4.03 -11.95 -30.50
CA LYS A 102 -3.85 -10.57 -30.95
C LYS A 102 -5.05 -9.71 -30.53
N PRO A 103 -4.90 -8.38 -30.48
CA PRO A 103 -6.04 -7.49 -30.27
C PRO A 103 -7.08 -7.60 -31.37
N ILE A 104 -8.34 -7.45 -31.00
CA ILE A 104 -9.42 -7.19 -31.95
C ILE A 104 -9.29 -5.74 -32.41
N VAL A 105 -9.20 -5.52 -33.72
CA VAL A 105 -9.05 -4.17 -34.28
C VAL A 105 -10.34 -3.78 -34.99
N LEU A 106 -10.94 -2.68 -34.54
CA LEU A 106 -12.20 -2.15 -35.05
C LEU A 106 -11.98 -0.76 -35.67
N TYR A 107 -12.83 -0.41 -36.63
CA TYR A 107 -12.80 0.88 -37.35
C TYR A 107 -14.22 1.42 -37.45
N ASN A 108 -14.40 2.73 -37.24
CA ASN A 108 -15.68 3.43 -37.42
C ASN A 108 -16.88 2.68 -36.83
N VAL A 109 -16.72 2.17 -35.61
CA VAL A 109 -17.69 1.30 -34.96
C VAL A 109 -18.88 2.11 -34.43
N THR A 110 -20.09 1.60 -34.63
CA THR A 110 -21.30 2.14 -34.00
C THR A 110 -21.50 1.56 -32.61
N ARG A 111 -22.33 2.21 -31.78
CA ARG A 111 -22.70 1.68 -30.44
C ARG A 111 -23.27 0.27 -30.50
N HIS A 112 -24.14 -0.02 -31.48
CA HIS A 112 -24.75 -1.34 -31.62
C HIS A 112 -23.72 -2.44 -31.94
N GLU A 113 -22.74 -2.12 -32.79
CA GLU A 113 -21.67 -3.05 -33.13
C GLU A 113 -20.70 -3.25 -31.96
N PHE A 114 -20.32 -2.17 -31.27
CA PHE A 114 -19.40 -2.23 -30.14
C PHE A 114 -20.01 -2.94 -28.92
N ASN A 115 -21.34 -2.89 -28.74
CA ASN A 115 -22.02 -3.55 -27.62
C ASN A 115 -21.71 -5.05 -27.49
N LYS A 116 -21.37 -5.72 -28.60
CA LYS A 116 -20.96 -7.13 -28.62
C LYS A 116 -19.61 -7.37 -27.95
N TYR A 117 -18.79 -6.32 -27.83
CA TYR A 117 -17.41 -6.33 -27.35
C TYR A 117 -17.21 -5.53 -26.06
N ALA A 118 -18.16 -4.66 -25.72
CA ALA A 118 -18.06 -3.68 -24.63
C ALA A 118 -17.71 -4.27 -23.26
N TYR A 119 -18.01 -5.55 -23.03
CA TYR A 119 -17.69 -6.23 -21.77
C TYR A 119 -16.76 -7.43 -21.95
N SER A 120 -16.06 -7.49 -23.09
CA SER A 120 -15.05 -8.52 -23.31
C SER A 120 -13.77 -8.21 -22.54
N THR A 121 -13.08 -9.27 -22.14
CA THR A 121 -11.86 -9.19 -21.32
C THR A 121 -10.60 -8.98 -22.16
N GLY A 122 -10.64 -9.38 -23.43
CA GLY A 122 -9.49 -9.34 -24.33
C GLY A 122 -9.15 -7.92 -24.80
N PRO A 123 -7.92 -7.72 -25.32
CA PRO A 123 -7.50 -6.44 -25.87
C PRO A 123 -8.29 -6.08 -27.13
N ILE A 124 -8.85 -4.87 -27.15
CA ILE A 124 -9.52 -4.29 -28.33
C ILE A 124 -8.92 -2.93 -28.63
N ILE A 125 -8.73 -2.63 -29.92
CA ILE A 125 -8.28 -1.33 -30.40
C ILE A 125 -9.36 -0.79 -31.35
N VAL A 126 -9.91 0.37 -31.03
CA VAL A 126 -10.78 1.12 -31.94
C VAL A 126 -9.95 2.22 -32.59
N LYS A 127 -9.69 2.06 -33.89
CA LYS A 127 -8.76 2.91 -34.62
C LYS A 127 -9.36 4.27 -34.91
N ASN A 128 -8.54 5.32 -34.76
CA ASN A 128 -8.90 6.71 -35.09
C ASN A 128 -10.16 7.25 -34.39
N ALA A 129 -10.56 6.64 -33.28
CA ALA A 129 -11.78 6.94 -32.54
C ALA A 129 -11.86 8.36 -31.98
N ILE A 130 -10.72 8.99 -31.63
CA ILE A 130 -10.70 10.27 -30.90
C ILE A 130 -10.17 11.44 -31.73
N LYS A 131 -10.03 11.28 -33.05
CA LYS A 131 -9.51 12.35 -33.93
C LYS A 131 -10.32 13.65 -33.88
N SER A 132 -11.60 13.57 -33.52
CA SER A 132 -12.48 14.74 -33.38
C SER A 132 -12.25 15.52 -32.07
N TRP A 133 -11.61 14.93 -31.06
CA TRP A 133 -11.38 15.60 -29.79
C TRP A 133 -10.42 16.77 -29.94
N ARG A 134 -10.79 17.92 -29.39
CA ARG A 134 -9.93 19.11 -29.33
C ARG A 134 -8.61 18.83 -28.61
N ALA A 135 -8.64 17.92 -27.63
CA ALA A 135 -7.47 17.42 -26.91
C ALA A 135 -6.33 17.00 -27.85
N THR A 136 -6.63 16.38 -29.01
CA THR A 136 -5.61 15.91 -29.96
C THR A 136 -4.78 17.02 -30.62
N LYS A 137 -5.24 18.27 -30.48
CA LYS A 137 -4.59 19.49 -31.00
C LYS A 137 -4.08 20.39 -29.88
N GLU A 138 -4.78 20.45 -28.75
CA GLU A 138 -4.54 21.45 -27.70
C GLU A 138 -3.74 20.91 -26.52
N PHE A 139 -3.79 19.60 -26.24
CA PHE A 139 -3.05 19.01 -25.13
C PHE A 139 -1.56 18.92 -25.45
N ASN A 140 -0.75 19.55 -24.61
CA ASN A 140 0.71 19.48 -24.65
C ASN A 140 1.27 19.91 -23.30
N TYR A 141 2.57 19.66 -23.09
CA TYR A 141 3.26 20.00 -21.86
C TYR A 141 3.04 21.46 -21.41
N LYS A 142 3.15 22.44 -22.33
CA LYS A 142 3.03 23.87 -22.00
C LYS A 142 1.63 24.23 -21.52
N MET A 143 0.61 23.64 -22.14
CA MET A 143 -0.78 23.84 -21.75
C MET A 143 -1.04 23.31 -20.33
N PHE A 144 -0.59 22.09 -20.02
CA PHE A 144 -0.72 21.54 -18.67
C PHE A 144 0.10 22.33 -17.66
N LYS A 145 1.36 22.67 -17.97
CA LYS A 145 2.20 23.50 -17.09
C LYS A 145 1.47 24.78 -16.66
N ARG A 146 0.96 25.55 -17.62
CA ARG A 146 0.20 26.78 -17.36
C ARG A 146 -1.04 26.49 -16.49
N LEU A 147 -1.76 25.41 -16.77
CA LEU A 147 -2.97 25.06 -16.02
C LEU A 147 -2.68 24.74 -14.55
N TYR A 148 -1.57 24.06 -14.25
CA TYR A 148 -1.14 23.82 -12.86
C TYR A 148 -0.68 25.11 -12.19
N GLU A 149 0.09 25.95 -12.88
CA GLU A 149 0.55 27.24 -12.34
C GLU A 149 -0.60 28.21 -12.02
N GLU A 150 -1.67 28.19 -12.83
CA GLU A 150 -2.86 29.02 -12.65
C GLU A 150 -3.86 28.46 -11.61
N THR A 151 -3.66 27.22 -11.16
CA THR A 151 -4.57 26.54 -10.23
C THR A 151 -3.92 26.46 -8.84
N GLY A 152 -4.42 27.28 -7.91
CA GLY A 152 -3.97 27.26 -6.52
C GLY A 152 -4.15 25.89 -5.87
N GLY A 153 -3.17 25.42 -5.11
CA GLY A 153 -3.21 24.11 -4.45
C GLY A 153 -3.00 22.90 -5.38
N SER A 154 -2.84 23.08 -6.69
CA SER A 154 -2.72 21.97 -7.66
C SER A 154 -1.47 21.08 -7.52
N TYR A 155 -0.50 21.54 -6.74
CA TYR A 155 0.74 20.83 -6.41
C TYR A 155 0.70 20.13 -5.05
N GLU A 156 -0.35 20.36 -4.26
CA GLU A 156 -0.51 19.74 -2.95
C GLU A 156 -0.91 18.27 -3.14
N SER A 157 -0.29 17.37 -2.37
CA SER A 157 -0.67 15.96 -2.40
C SER A 157 -2.08 15.85 -1.83
N LEU A 158 -3.04 15.50 -2.66
CA LEU A 158 -4.39 15.20 -2.20
C LEU A 158 -4.34 13.87 -1.45
N ASP A 159 -4.82 13.85 -0.20
CA ASP A 159 -4.96 12.62 0.60
C ASP A 159 -5.93 11.61 -0.06
N ASP A 160 -6.78 12.09 -0.99
CA ASP A 160 -7.78 11.31 -1.71
C ASP A 160 -7.30 10.88 -3.10
N GLY A 161 -6.50 9.82 -3.15
CA GLY A 161 -6.44 8.88 -4.29
C GLY A 161 -5.83 9.36 -5.60
N CYS A 162 -5.57 10.66 -5.79
CA CYS A 162 -4.83 11.16 -6.94
C CYS A 162 -3.36 11.36 -6.60
N GLN A 163 -2.58 10.30 -6.79
CA GLN A 163 -1.15 10.31 -6.54
C GLN A 163 -0.38 10.57 -7.85
N PHE A 164 0.62 11.44 -7.79
CA PHE A 164 1.66 11.50 -8.81
C PHE A 164 2.29 10.11 -8.97
N LEU A 165 2.05 9.46 -10.11
CA LEU A 165 2.60 8.13 -10.37
C LEU A 165 4.04 8.27 -10.87
N ASN A 166 4.98 8.08 -9.93
CA ASN A 166 6.40 8.03 -10.24
C ASN A 166 6.76 6.67 -10.85
N PHE A 167 6.82 6.58 -12.18
CA PHE A 167 7.22 5.38 -12.92
C PHE A 167 8.76 5.18 -12.94
N LYS A 168 9.37 4.98 -11.75
CA LYS A 168 10.83 4.77 -11.54
C LYS A 168 11.72 5.95 -11.97
N THR A 169 11.20 7.15 -11.80
CA THR A 169 11.88 8.40 -12.07
C THR A 169 12.50 9.01 -10.83
N ASP A 170 13.45 9.92 -11.05
CA ASP A 170 14.05 10.79 -10.04
C ASP A 170 13.16 12.01 -9.71
N LEU A 171 11.96 12.09 -10.29
CA LEU A 171 10.97 13.12 -9.98
C LEU A 171 10.03 12.58 -8.91
N PHE A 172 9.83 13.35 -7.84
CA PHE A 172 9.00 12.96 -6.70
C PHE A 172 7.72 13.79 -6.60
N SER A 173 7.60 14.85 -7.41
CA SER A 173 6.43 15.72 -7.42
C SER A 173 6.13 16.30 -8.80
N LEU A 174 4.87 16.67 -9.03
CA LEU A 174 4.44 17.45 -10.20
C LEU A 174 5.10 18.83 -10.27
N LYS A 175 5.48 19.38 -9.11
CA LYS A 175 6.20 20.65 -9.04
C LYS A 175 7.58 20.53 -9.67
N GLU A 176 8.28 19.43 -9.44
CA GLU A 176 9.56 19.15 -10.09
C GLU A 176 9.37 18.97 -11.59
N VAL A 177 8.33 18.23 -12.03
CA VAL A 177 7.98 18.04 -13.45
C VAL A 177 7.79 19.36 -14.19
N PHE A 178 7.05 20.31 -13.62
CA PHE A 178 6.77 21.59 -14.30
C PHE A 178 7.89 22.62 -14.17
N ASN A 179 8.86 22.38 -13.29
CA ASN A 179 10.09 23.18 -13.14
C ASN A 179 11.32 22.56 -13.82
N MET A 180 11.15 21.51 -14.63
CA MET A 180 12.26 20.89 -15.33
C MET A 180 12.92 21.85 -16.36
N PRO A 181 14.24 21.73 -16.58
CA PRO A 181 14.93 22.43 -17.67
C PRO A 181 14.32 22.09 -19.02
N GLU A 182 14.39 23.02 -19.98
CA GLU A 182 13.78 22.86 -21.31
C GLU A 182 14.34 21.64 -22.07
N GLU A 183 15.62 21.33 -21.88
CA GLU A 183 16.31 20.13 -22.39
C GLU A 183 15.62 18.84 -21.93
N ARG A 184 15.22 18.78 -20.66
CA ARG A 184 14.51 17.64 -20.07
C ARG A 184 13.06 17.55 -20.55
N VAL A 185 12.41 18.69 -20.78
CA VAL A 185 11.07 18.74 -21.39
C VAL A 185 11.10 18.23 -22.84
N LYS A 186 12.21 18.45 -23.56
CA LYS A 186 12.45 17.98 -24.93
C LYS A 186 12.92 16.51 -25.01
N ASN A 187 13.11 15.86 -23.86
CA ASN A 187 13.61 14.49 -23.75
C ASN A 187 14.96 14.29 -24.46
N GLU A 188 15.92 15.16 -24.18
CA GLU A 188 17.32 14.89 -24.51
C GLU A 188 17.81 13.59 -23.82
N PRO A 189 18.85 12.91 -24.36
CA PRO A 189 19.23 11.57 -23.91
C PRO A 189 19.41 11.46 -22.38
N GLY A 190 18.72 10.50 -21.74
CA GLY A 190 18.90 10.14 -20.32
C GLY A 190 17.80 10.59 -19.35
N GLN A 191 16.66 11.11 -19.85
CA GLN A 191 15.57 11.65 -19.03
C GLN A 191 14.43 10.63 -18.82
N LYS A 192 13.57 10.86 -17.80
CA LYS A 192 12.56 9.89 -17.33
C LYS A 192 11.11 10.47 -17.28
N PRO A 193 10.05 9.65 -17.40
CA PRO A 193 8.63 10.07 -17.59
C PRO A 193 7.80 10.45 -16.34
N TRP A 194 6.55 10.90 -16.52
CA TRP A 194 5.65 11.33 -15.44
C TRP A 194 4.14 11.20 -15.81
N GLY A 195 3.21 11.51 -14.90
CA GLY A 195 1.75 11.43 -15.14
C GLY A 195 0.90 12.13 -14.08
N ASN A 196 -0.40 12.34 -14.31
CA ASN A 196 -1.26 13.14 -13.43
C ASN A 196 -2.76 12.74 -13.42
N CYS A 197 -3.48 13.13 -12.37
CA CYS A 197 -4.92 12.89 -12.14
C CYS A 197 -5.65 14.02 -11.35
N HIS A 198 -5.10 15.24 -11.21
CA HIS A 198 -5.63 16.22 -10.25
C HIS A 198 -7.10 16.61 -10.54
N PRO A 199 -8.07 16.41 -9.62
CA PRO A 199 -9.50 16.59 -9.87
C PRO A 199 -9.91 17.96 -10.43
N GLU A 200 -9.34 19.05 -9.90
CA GLU A 200 -9.64 20.41 -10.42
C GLU A 200 -9.05 20.65 -11.81
N ILE A 201 -7.96 19.97 -12.16
CA ILE A 201 -7.33 20.06 -13.47
C ILE A 201 -8.15 19.22 -14.44
N LEU A 202 -8.60 18.03 -14.03
CA LEU A 202 -9.53 17.18 -14.78
C LEU A 202 -10.82 17.95 -15.12
N SER A 203 -11.42 18.66 -14.17
CA SER A 203 -12.64 19.44 -14.43
C SER A 203 -12.42 20.52 -15.50
N LYS A 204 -11.25 21.18 -15.49
CA LYS A 204 -10.88 22.19 -16.49
C LYS A 204 -10.58 21.58 -17.87
N VAL A 205 -10.05 20.36 -17.93
CA VAL A 205 -9.69 19.73 -19.21
C VAL A 205 -10.79 18.88 -19.85
N ARG A 206 -11.84 18.53 -19.11
CA ARG A 206 -13.01 17.78 -19.63
C ARG A 206 -13.69 18.44 -20.83
N GLN A 207 -13.54 19.75 -21.01
CA GLN A 207 -14.07 20.46 -22.18
C GLN A 207 -13.38 20.12 -23.52
N TYR A 208 -12.24 19.41 -23.49
CA TYR A 208 -11.43 19.13 -24.69
C TYR A 208 -11.63 17.72 -25.25
N TYR A 209 -12.33 16.84 -24.54
CA TYR A 209 -12.60 15.46 -24.95
C TYR A 209 -13.98 15.02 -24.44
N ASN A 210 -14.51 13.93 -24.98
CA ASN A 210 -15.81 13.38 -24.59
C ASN A 210 -15.69 11.89 -24.26
N VAL A 211 -16.71 11.29 -23.64
CA VAL A 211 -16.85 9.83 -23.63
C VAL A 211 -16.96 9.34 -25.08
N PRO A 212 -16.28 8.26 -25.49
CA PRO A 212 -16.38 7.77 -26.86
C PRO A 212 -17.82 7.40 -27.24
N ASP A 213 -18.32 7.93 -28.35
CA ASP A 213 -19.76 7.88 -28.70
C ASP A 213 -20.30 6.45 -28.88
N PHE A 214 -19.43 5.51 -29.25
CA PHE A 214 -19.75 4.11 -29.46
C PHE A 214 -19.80 3.28 -28.17
N LEU A 215 -19.44 3.85 -27.01
CA LEU A 215 -19.67 3.16 -25.74
C LEU A 215 -21.17 2.96 -25.47
N PRO A 216 -21.54 1.97 -24.64
CA PRO A 216 -22.92 1.80 -24.16
C PRO A 216 -23.53 3.12 -23.63
N SER A 217 -24.85 3.26 -23.71
CA SER A 217 -25.54 4.52 -23.35
C SER A 217 -25.48 4.85 -21.85
N ASP A 218 -25.25 3.84 -21.03
CA ASP A 218 -25.04 3.90 -19.60
C ASP A 218 -23.55 4.08 -19.22
N ALA A 219 -22.65 4.18 -20.21
CA ALA A 219 -21.27 4.58 -19.96
C ALA A 219 -21.23 6.07 -19.58
N GLU A 220 -21.19 6.33 -18.29
CA GLU A 220 -21.01 7.66 -17.73
C GLU A 220 -19.51 8.03 -17.61
N PHE A 221 -19.22 9.32 -17.48
CA PHE A 221 -17.88 9.76 -17.08
C PHE A 221 -17.57 9.21 -15.69
N SER A 222 -16.49 8.43 -15.56
CA SER A 222 -16.01 8.05 -14.24
C SER A 222 -15.64 9.27 -13.39
N GLY A 223 -15.84 9.16 -12.08
CA GLY A 223 -15.27 10.10 -11.11
C GLY A 223 -13.74 10.07 -11.11
N THR A 224 -13.14 8.99 -11.61
CA THR A 224 -11.69 8.75 -11.71
C THR A 224 -11.25 8.74 -13.17
N GLU A 225 -10.65 9.86 -13.62
CA GLU A 225 -9.99 9.96 -14.92
C GLU A 225 -8.51 10.22 -14.72
N ASN A 226 -7.67 9.67 -15.59
CA ASN A 226 -6.23 9.81 -15.50
C ASN A 226 -5.66 10.36 -16.81
N ILE A 227 -4.71 11.29 -16.69
CA ILE A 227 -3.99 11.86 -17.83
C ILE A 227 -2.53 11.47 -17.70
N PHE A 228 -2.07 10.60 -18.58
CA PHE A 228 -0.69 10.16 -18.62
C PHE A 228 0.06 10.91 -19.70
N PHE A 229 1.24 11.46 -19.40
CA PHE A 229 2.05 12.12 -20.40
C PHE A 229 3.53 12.10 -20.08
N GLY A 230 4.37 11.73 -21.05
CA GLY A 230 5.81 11.57 -20.83
C GLY A 230 6.52 10.93 -22.03
N TYR A 231 7.69 10.35 -21.77
CA TYR A 231 8.58 9.76 -22.77
C TYR A 231 9.11 8.39 -22.32
N GLU A 232 9.43 7.53 -23.28
CA GLU A 232 10.11 6.23 -23.13
C GLU A 232 9.43 5.20 -22.19
N ILE A 233 9.41 5.45 -20.88
CA ILE A 233 8.83 4.52 -19.89
C ILE A 233 7.35 4.88 -19.67
N GLY A 234 6.46 3.91 -19.83
CA GLY A 234 5.06 4.04 -19.42
C GLY A 234 4.81 3.38 -18.07
N ALA A 235 3.63 2.81 -17.90
CA ALA A 235 3.32 1.97 -16.76
C ALA A 235 4.17 0.70 -16.76
N VAL A 236 4.73 0.34 -15.59
CA VAL A 236 5.41 -0.94 -15.39
C VAL A 236 4.39 -2.09 -15.35
N MET A 237 4.83 -3.34 -15.47
CA MET A 237 3.92 -4.49 -15.47
C MET A 237 3.13 -4.58 -14.15
N HIS A 238 1.80 -4.45 -14.22
CA HIS A 238 0.91 -4.46 -13.04
C HIS A 238 -0.52 -4.88 -13.41
N LEU A 239 -1.34 -5.14 -12.38
CA LEU A 239 -2.79 -5.18 -12.46
C LEU A 239 -3.38 -3.90 -11.89
N ASP A 240 -4.52 -3.49 -12.45
CA ASP A 240 -5.33 -2.40 -11.89
C ASP A 240 -6.35 -2.95 -10.90
N TYR A 241 -6.46 -2.28 -9.75
CA TYR A 241 -7.47 -2.58 -8.73
C TYR A 241 -8.65 -1.63 -8.85
N ILE A 242 -9.28 -1.66 -10.03
CA ILE A 242 -10.44 -0.84 -10.40
C ILE A 242 -11.72 -1.67 -10.41
N SER A 243 -12.86 -1.00 -10.27
CA SER A 243 -14.17 -1.67 -10.18
C SER A 243 -14.76 -1.98 -11.57
N ARG A 244 -14.44 -1.16 -12.56
CA ARG A 244 -15.04 -1.17 -13.90
C ARG A 244 -14.00 -1.49 -14.97
N LEU A 245 -14.45 -1.71 -16.20
CA LEU A 245 -13.54 -1.83 -17.33
C LEU A 245 -12.97 -0.45 -17.66
N MET A 246 -11.79 -0.44 -18.26
CA MET A 246 -11.10 0.80 -18.61
C MET A 246 -10.98 0.97 -20.10
N TRP A 247 -10.89 2.23 -20.52
CA TRP A 247 -10.47 2.61 -21.85
C TRP A 247 -9.39 3.68 -21.77
N GLN A 248 -8.46 3.66 -22.74
CA GLN A 248 -7.42 4.68 -22.84
C GLN A 248 -7.33 5.22 -24.27
N GLY A 249 -7.61 6.50 -24.43
CA GLY A 249 -7.47 7.24 -25.67
C GLY A 249 -6.05 7.80 -25.85
N GLN A 250 -5.42 7.49 -26.98
CA GLN A 250 -4.07 7.92 -27.32
C GLN A 250 -4.11 9.30 -27.99
N VAL A 251 -4.01 10.37 -27.20
CA VAL A 251 -4.20 11.76 -27.64
C VAL A 251 -3.01 12.29 -28.43
N SER A 252 -1.79 11.97 -28.01
CA SER A 252 -0.54 12.36 -28.66
C SER A 252 0.49 11.24 -28.61
N GLY A 253 1.39 11.20 -29.60
CA GLY A 253 2.40 10.17 -29.74
C GLY A 253 1.81 8.76 -29.85
N ASN A 254 2.68 7.77 -29.71
CA ASN A 254 2.31 6.38 -29.80
C ASN A 254 2.70 5.62 -28.54
N LYS A 255 2.16 4.41 -28.37
CA LYS A 255 2.43 3.58 -27.22
C LYS A 255 2.42 2.10 -27.63
N ILE A 256 3.37 1.36 -27.07
CA ILE A 256 3.42 -0.09 -27.16
C ILE A 256 2.88 -0.63 -25.84
N TRP A 257 1.89 -1.50 -25.93
CA TRP A 257 1.30 -2.22 -24.80
C TRP A 257 1.81 -3.64 -24.80
N SER A 258 2.35 -4.09 -23.67
CA SER A 258 2.71 -5.49 -23.46
C SER A 258 1.81 -6.02 -22.35
N ILE A 259 1.11 -7.12 -22.62
CA ILE A 259 0.21 -7.76 -21.65
C ILE A 259 0.64 -9.19 -21.39
N ALA A 260 0.36 -9.67 -20.18
CA ALA A 260 0.63 -11.03 -19.75
C ALA A 260 -0.60 -11.60 -19.01
N PRO A 261 -0.84 -12.91 -19.10
CA PRO A 261 -1.86 -13.54 -18.28
C PRO A 261 -1.44 -13.51 -16.81
N VAL A 262 -2.39 -13.79 -15.93
CA VAL A 262 -2.10 -14.02 -14.52
C VAL A 262 -1.31 -15.32 -14.33
N PRO A 263 -0.46 -15.43 -13.29
CA PRO A 263 0.46 -16.57 -13.13
C PRO A 263 -0.23 -17.94 -13.15
N GLU A 264 -1.44 -18.05 -12.59
CA GLU A 264 -2.20 -19.30 -12.59
C GLU A 264 -2.64 -19.75 -14.01
N CYS A 265 -2.63 -18.86 -15.00
CA CYS A 265 -3.04 -19.13 -16.38
C CYS A 265 -1.87 -19.14 -17.39
N ASP A 266 -0.63 -18.97 -16.94
CA ASP A 266 0.57 -18.92 -17.80
C ASP A 266 0.82 -20.21 -18.60
N HIS A 267 0.24 -21.32 -18.16
CA HIS A 267 0.31 -22.62 -18.84
C HIS A 267 -0.70 -22.78 -19.98
N VAL A 268 -1.71 -21.91 -20.05
CA VAL A 268 -2.79 -21.94 -21.06
C VAL A 268 -2.64 -20.76 -22.01
N CYS A 269 -2.28 -19.60 -21.47
CA CYS A 269 -2.32 -18.33 -22.15
C CYS A 269 -0.92 -17.78 -22.37
N ASN A 270 -0.78 -16.91 -23.37
CA ASN A 270 0.49 -16.28 -23.70
C ASN A 270 0.40 -14.77 -23.56
N GLY A 271 1.52 -14.14 -23.20
CA GLY A 271 1.65 -12.70 -23.30
C GLY A 271 1.65 -12.23 -24.76
N LEU A 272 1.25 -10.98 -24.98
CA LEU A 272 1.21 -10.37 -26.30
C LEU A 272 1.64 -8.90 -26.22
N GLU A 273 2.16 -8.39 -27.34
CA GLU A 273 2.54 -6.99 -27.48
C GLU A 273 1.80 -6.39 -28.68
N PHE A 274 1.28 -5.17 -28.52
CA PHE A 274 0.59 -4.46 -29.58
C PHE A 274 0.86 -2.96 -29.57
N TYR A 275 0.68 -2.35 -30.74
CA TYR A 275 0.96 -0.94 -30.99
C TYR A 275 -0.32 -0.13 -31.05
N VAL A 276 -0.27 1.06 -30.44
CA VAL A 276 -1.41 1.97 -30.32
C VAL A 276 -0.97 3.35 -30.82
N GLU A 277 -1.68 3.83 -31.82
CA GLU A 277 -1.33 5.07 -32.52
C GLU A 277 -2.13 6.25 -32.03
N LYS A 278 -1.61 7.45 -32.28
CA LYS A 278 -2.37 8.69 -32.07
C LYS A 278 -3.75 8.60 -32.71
N GLY A 279 -4.79 8.83 -31.90
CA GLY A 279 -6.18 8.82 -32.31
C GLY A 279 -6.92 7.53 -31.98
N ASP A 280 -6.22 6.47 -31.58
CA ASP A 280 -6.83 5.19 -31.20
C ASP A 280 -7.37 5.21 -29.77
N ILE A 281 -8.28 4.29 -29.48
CA ILE A 281 -8.67 3.91 -28.12
C ILE A 281 -8.36 2.43 -27.91
N VAL A 282 -7.75 2.12 -26.76
CA VAL A 282 -7.55 0.76 -26.26
C VAL A 282 -8.60 0.43 -25.21
N PHE A 283 -9.11 -0.79 -25.28
CA PHE A 283 -9.89 -1.43 -24.22
C PHE A 283 -9.16 -2.69 -23.78
N LEU A 284 -9.03 -2.87 -22.47
CA LEU A 284 -8.41 -4.03 -21.86
C LEU A 284 -9.01 -4.23 -20.47
N ASP A 285 -9.30 -5.46 -20.08
CA ASP A 285 -9.62 -5.75 -18.69
C ASP A 285 -8.33 -5.82 -17.86
N THR A 286 -7.87 -4.64 -17.42
CA THR A 286 -6.62 -4.47 -16.65
C THR A 286 -6.69 -5.06 -15.24
N ARG A 287 -7.86 -5.54 -14.81
CA ARG A 287 -8.06 -6.25 -13.52
C ARG A 287 -7.55 -7.68 -13.57
N ILE A 288 -7.46 -8.26 -14.76
CA ILE A 288 -7.03 -9.67 -14.98
C ILE A 288 -5.94 -9.83 -16.03
N TRP A 289 -5.64 -8.79 -16.82
CA TRP A 289 -4.46 -8.74 -17.67
C TRP A 289 -3.37 -7.91 -17.00
N TYR A 290 -2.26 -8.57 -16.66
CA TYR A 290 -1.05 -7.84 -16.35
C TYR A 290 -0.67 -7.01 -17.56
N HIS A 291 -0.36 -5.74 -17.35
CA HIS A 291 -0.05 -4.85 -18.47
C HIS A 291 1.06 -3.88 -18.12
N SER A 292 1.88 -3.59 -19.12
CA SER A 292 2.88 -2.55 -19.12
C SER A 292 2.78 -1.75 -20.41
N THR A 293 3.29 -0.53 -20.37
CA THR A 293 3.33 0.34 -21.53
C THR A 293 4.71 0.96 -21.69
N ARG A 294 5.12 1.14 -22.94
CA ARG A 294 6.34 1.85 -23.31
C ARG A 294 6.06 2.78 -24.48
N ILE A 295 6.81 3.88 -24.52
CA ILE A 295 6.68 4.90 -25.55
C ILE A 295 7.90 4.78 -26.46
N PRO A 296 7.76 4.87 -27.79
CA PRO A 296 8.91 4.87 -28.69
C PRO A 296 9.95 5.94 -28.31
N ALA A 297 11.23 5.63 -28.50
CA ALA A 297 12.32 6.53 -28.10
C ALA A 297 12.20 7.89 -28.80
N GLY A 298 12.35 8.97 -28.04
CA GLY A 298 12.24 10.36 -28.53
C GLY A 298 10.82 10.85 -28.81
N GLU A 299 9.78 10.02 -28.61
CA GLU A 299 8.39 10.45 -28.80
C GLU A 299 7.74 10.88 -27.48
N PHE A 300 7.06 12.04 -27.51
CA PHE A 300 6.18 12.45 -26.43
C PHE A 300 4.81 11.77 -26.58
N SER A 301 4.38 11.07 -25.54
CA SER A 301 3.06 10.43 -25.49
C SER A 301 2.14 11.18 -24.53
N LEU A 302 0.85 11.26 -24.88
CA LEU A 302 -0.19 11.75 -23.99
C LEU A 302 -1.45 10.92 -24.16
N THR A 303 -2.04 10.47 -23.06
CA THR A 303 -3.27 9.68 -23.07
C THR A 303 -4.27 10.17 -22.04
N VAL A 304 -5.54 9.93 -22.33
CA VAL A 304 -6.66 10.10 -21.40
C VAL A 304 -7.23 8.71 -21.12
N GLN A 305 -7.37 8.37 -19.86
CA GLN A 305 -7.91 7.11 -19.39
C GLN A 305 -9.13 7.35 -18.53
N SER A 306 -10.16 6.52 -18.71
CA SER A 306 -11.33 6.50 -17.86
C SER A 306 -11.86 5.07 -17.70
N GLU A 307 -12.71 4.90 -16.68
CA GLU A 307 -13.48 3.70 -16.44
C GLU A 307 -14.87 3.82 -17.11
N TYR A 308 -15.45 2.69 -17.50
CA TYR A 308 -16.81 2.59 -18.04
C TYR A 308 -17.45 1.26 -17.64
N GLY A 309 -18.78 1.25 -17.52
CA GLY A 309 -19.54 0.04 -17.24
C GLY A 309 -20.76 0.25 -16.38
#